data_AF-Q8XWJ7-F1
#
_entry.id   AF-Q8XWJ7-F1
#
_cell.length_a   1.000
_cell.length_b   1.000
_cell.length_c   1.000
_cell.angle_alpha   90.00
_cell.angle_beta   90.00
_cell.angle_gamma   90.00
#
_symmetry.space_group_name_H-M   'P 1'
#
loop_
_entity.id
_entity.type
_entity.pdbx_description
1 polymer ?
#
loop_
_entity_poly.entity_id
_entity_poly.type
_entity_poly.pdbx_seq_one_letter_code
_entity_poly.pdbx_strand_id
1 'polypeptide(L)'
;MRLVTMEQWDAFSALMEEIHEAMGKMIPIVQGLAVLAANVDPMDPAQESIPINALRAGAEVKKQAEELMERFEVMARICTGEKRKPGESLMEFIERFGAMDEGEIHGAMARNGVRLVGRRK
;
A
#
# COMPACT_ATOMS: atom_id res chain seq x y z
N MET A 1 10.60 -2.07 -26.76
CA MET A 1 9.24 -1.67 -26.32
C MET A 1 8.61 -2.86 -25.61
N ARG A 2 8.18 -2.70 -24.36
CA ARG A 2 7.56 -3.73 -23.51
C ARG A 2 6.04 -3.63 -23.63
N LEU A 3 5.37 -4.77 -23.59
CA LEU A 3 3.90 -4.85 -23.66
C LEU A 3 3.37 -5.26 -22.29
N VAL A 4 2.38 -4.54 -21.79
CA VAL A 4 1.65 -4.86 -20.56
C VAL A 4 0.19 -5.10 -20.94
N THR A 5 -0.40 -6.20 -20.51
CA THR A 5 -1.82 -6.46 -20.80
C THR A 5 -2.71 -5.60 -19.92
N MET A 6 -3.95 -5.34 -20.37
CA MET A 6 -4.94 -4.71 -19.49
C MET A 6 -5.12 -5.50 -18.18
N GLU A 7 -5.13 -6.83 -18.24
CA GLU A 7 -5.21 -7.68 -17.03
C GLU A 7 -4.03 -7.49 -16.07
N GLN A 8 -2.80 -7.36 -16.61
CA GLN A 8 -1.61 -7.08 -15.79
C GLN A 8 -1.67 -5.68 -15.18
N TRP A 9 -2.26 -4.73 -15.89
CA TRP A 9 -2.49 -3.39 -15.40
C TRP A 9 -3.57 -3.35 -14.32
N ASP A 10 -4.69 -4.04 -14.54
CA ASP A 10 -5.77 -4.16 -13.55
C ASP A 10 -5.27 -4.81 -12.26
N ALA A 11 -4.42 -5.86 -12.36
CA ALA A 11 -3.78 -6.46 -11.21
C ALA A 11 -2.84 -5.50 -10.46
N PHE A 12 -2.16 -4.60 -11.17
CA PHE A 12 -1.36 -3.55 -10.55
C PHE A 12 -2.23 -2.47 -9.91
N SER A 13 -3.32 -2.06 -10.55
CA SER A 13 -4.28 -1.11 -9.97
C SER A 13 -4.97 -1.68 -8.74
N ALA A 14 -5.30 -2.98 -8.72
CA ALA A 14 -5.85 -3.67 -7.56
C ALA A 14 -4.89 -3.64 -6.35
N LEU A 15 -3.57 -3.64 -6.59
CA LEU A 15 -2.57 -3.55 -5.53
C LEU A 15 -2.66 -2.21 -4.76
N MET A 16 -3.12 -1.12 -5.38
CA MET A 16 -3.41 0.14 -4.68
C MET A 16 -4.58 -0.01 -3.71
N GLU A 17 -5.63 -0.74 -4.11
CA GLU A 17 -6.78 -1.02 -3.26
C GLU A 17 -6.38 -1.91 -2.08
N GLU A 18 -5.55 -2.94 -2.33
CA GLU A 18 -5.01 -3.82 -1.27
C GLU A 18 -4.17 -3.05 -0.25
N ILE A 19 -3.35 -2.09 -0.70
CA ILE A 19 -2.57 -1.22 0.19
C ILE A 19 -3.51 -0.38 1.06
N HIS A 20 -4.52 0.26 0.46
CA HIS A 20 -5.49 1.04 1.22
C HIS A 20 -6.27 0.19 2.22
N GLU A 21 -6.66 -1.04 1.86
CA GLU A 21 -7.35 -1.96 2.76
C GLU A 21 -6.45 -2.39 3.92
N ALA A 22 -5.19 -2.75 3.65
CA ALA A 22 -4.21 -3.12 4.68
C ALA A 22 -3.97 -1.97 5.66
N MET A 23 -3.88 -0.73 5.15
CA MET A 23 -3.78 0.45 6.00
C MET A 23 -5.05 0.74 6.79
N GLY A 24 -6.22 0.55 6.18
CA GLY A 24 -7.52 0.70 6.85
C GLY A 24 -7.67 -0.26 8.04
N LYS A 25 -7.12 -1.47 7.93
CA LYS A 25 -7.07 -2.46 9.03
C LYS A 25 -6.13 -2.07 10.18
N MET A 26 -5.15 -1.19 9.94
CA MET A 26 -4.23 -0.73 10.97
C MET A 26 -4.88 0.28 11.93
N ILE A 27 -5.79 1.12 11.44
CA ILE A 27 -6.51 2.14 12.22
C ILE A 27 -7.22 1.54 13.46
N PRO A 28 -8.08 0.51 13.34
CA PRO A 28 -8.77 -0.06 14.51
C PRO A 28 -7.82 -0.74 15.49
N ILE A 29 -6.68 -1.29 15.03
CA ILE A 29 -5.67 -1.89 15.92
C ILE A 29 -5.01 -0.81 16.77
N VAL A 30 -4.62 0.32 16.16
CA VAL A 30 -4.02 1.46 16.87
C VAL A 30 -5.04 2.11 17.82
N GLN A 31 -6.29 2.29 17.39
CA GLN A 31 -7.36 2.81 18.24
C GLN A 31 -7.64 1.88 19.42
N GLY A 32 -7.72 0.56 19.18
CA GLY A 32 -7.90 -0.43 20.23
C GLY A 32 -6.77 -0.41 21.26
N LEU A 33 -5.51 -0.32 20.81
CA LEU A 33 -4.35 -0.17 21.69
C LEU A 33 -4.39 1.13 22.51
N ALA A 34 -4.79 2.26 21.89
CA ALA A 34 -4.91 3.55 22.58
C ALA A 34 -6.00 3.52 23.68
N VAL A 35 -7.15 2.90 23.40
CA VAL A 35 -8.25 2.74 24.36
C VAL A 35 -7.84 1.82 25.51
N LEU A 36 -7.13 0.72 25.23
CA LEU A 36 -6.60 -0.17 26.25
C LEU A 36 -5.59 0.55 27.14
N ALA A 37 -4.64 1.29 26.55
CA ALA A 37 -3.66 2.07 27.31
C ALA A 37 -4.30 3.14 28.20
N ALA A 38 -5.42 3.73 27.75
CA ALA A 38 -6.14 4.76 28.51
C ALA A 38 -6.97 4.18 29.68
N ASN A 39 -7.27 2.88 29.69
CA ASN A 39 -8.15 2.24 30.69
C ASN A 39 -7.45 1.09 31.46
N VAL A 40 -6.12 1.09 31.53
CA VAL A 40 -5.36 0.04 32.22
C VAL A 40 -5.68 0.03 33.72
N ASP A 41 -6.24 -1.10 34.18
CA ASP A 41 -6.23 -1.48 35.59
C ASP A 41 -4.94 -2.28 35.86
N PRO A 42 -3.99 -1.75 36.64
CA PRO A 42 -2.72 -2.42 36.92
C PRO A 42 -2.85 -3.71 37.75
N MET A 43 -4.05 -4.05 38.23
CA MET A 43 -4.32 -5.28 38.99
C MET A 43 -5.02 -6.36 38.14
N ASP A 44 -5.38 -6.10 36.88
CA ASP A 44 -6.05 -7.06 35.99
C ASP A 44 -5.06 -7.80 35.08
N PRO A 45 -4.73 -9.08 35.35
CA PRO A 45 -3.80 -9.85 34.52
C PRO A 45 -4.33 -10.14 33.11
N ALA A 46 -5.63 -10.02 32.85
CA ALA A 46 -6.15 -10.14 31.49
C ALA A 46 -5.69 -8.96 30.61
N GLN A 47 -5.54 -7.77 31.21
CA GLN A 47 -5.10 -6.56 30.53
C GLN A 47 -3.60 -6.52 30.22
N GLU A 48 -2.79 -7.44 30.77
CA GLU A 48 -1.39 -7.63 30.35
C GLU A 48 -1.27 -8.34 28.98
N SER A 49 -2.18 -9.27 28.68
CA SER A 49 -2.07 -10.14 27.50
C SER A 49 -2.70 -9.57 26.23
N ILE A 50 -3.75 -8.73 26.36
CA ILE A 50 -4.49 -8.13 25.25
C ILE A 50 -3.61 -7.16 24.43
N PRO A 51 -2.83 -6.25 25.05
CA PRO A 51 -1.94 -5.35 24.33
C PRO A 51 -0.87 -6.09 23.52
N ILE A 52 -0.34 -7.21 24.04
CA ILE A 52 0.71 -8.00 23.36
C ILE A 52 0.16 -8.63 22.07
N ASN A 53 -1.04 -9.22 22.13
CA ASN A 53 -1.66 -9.84 20.95
C ASN A 53 -2.07 -8.78 19.92
N ALA A 54 -2.62 -7.64 20.36
CA ALA A 54 -2.95 -6.52 19.49
C ALA A 54 -1.71 -5.89 18.84
N LEU A 55 -0.60 -5.77 19.57
CA LEU A 55 0.69 -5.31 19.03
C LEU A 55 1.23 -6.29 17.99
N ARG A 56 1.13 -7.61 18.22
CA ARG A 56 1.55 -8.62 17.25
C ARG A 56 0.72 -8.56 15.97
N ALA A 57 -0.60 -8.50 16.10
CA ALA A 57 -1.50 -8.34 14.94
C ALA A 57 -1.20 -7.03 14.19
N GLY A 58 -0.95 -5.94 14.91
CA GLY A 58 -0.54 -4.66 14.32
C GLY A 58 0.79 -4.75 13.57
N ALA A 59 1.77 -5.46 14.12
CA ALA A 59 3.06 -5.69 13.47
C ALA A 59 2.94 -6.54 12.20
N GLU A 60 2.08 -7.56 12.21
CA GLU A 60 1.80 -8.41 11.04
C GLU A 60 1.13 -7.62 9.92
N VAL A 61 0.08 -6.84 10.24
CA VAL A 61 -0.60 -5.97 9.27
C VAL A 61 0.35 -4.89 8.73
N LYS A 62 1.19 -4.31 9.59
CA LYS A 62 2.21 -3.34 9.17
C LYS A 62 3.21 -3.96 8.21
N LYS A 63 3.74 -5.14 8.53
CA LYS A 63 4.66 -5.87 7.65
C LYS A 63 4.01 -6.17 6.30
N GLN A 64 2.76 -6.63 6.30
CA GLN A 64 2.01 -6.89 5.07
C GLN A 64 1.84 -5.61 4.23
N ALA A 65 1.47 -4.49 4.86
CA ALA A 65 1.35 -3.20 4.17
C ALA A 65 2.70 -2.76 3.58
N GLU A 66 3.81 -2.89 4.32
CA GLU A 66 5.15 -2.57 3.83
C GLU A 66 5.53 -3.42 2.60
N GLU A 67 5.29 -4.73 2.64
CA GLU A 67 5.55 -5.63 1.50
C GLU A 67 4.71 -5.26 0.27
N LEU A 68 3.45 -4.87 0.45
CA LEU A 68 2.59 -4.41 -0.65
C LEU A 68 3.12 -3.08 -1.24
N MET A 69 3.50 -2.12 -0.39
CA MET A 69 4.05 -0.84 -0.82
C MET A 69 5.39 -0.99 -1.56
N GLU A 70 6.25 -1.93 -1.16
CA GLU A 70 7.49 -2.24 -1.88
C GLU A 70 7.22 -2.86 -3.25
N ARG A 71 6.25 -3.78 -3.34
CA ARG A 71 5.81 -4.35 -4.63
C ARG A 71 5.25 -3.27 -5.54
N PHE A 72 4.46 -2.35 -4.99
CA PHE A 72 3.96 -1.19 -5.72
C PHE A 72 5.11 -0.37 -6.33
N GLU A 73 6.13 -0.03 -5.54
CA GLU A 73 7.26 0.76 -6.02
C GLU A 73 7.97 0.10 -7.21
N VAL A 74 8.20 -1.21 -7.12
CA VAL A 74 8.82 -1.98 -8.20
C VAL A 74 7.94 -1.95 -9.45
N MET A 75 6.63 -2.18 -9.30
CA MET A 75 5.69 -2.21 -10.42
C MET A 75 5.51 -0.84 -11.08
N ALA A 76 5.37 0.23 -10.28
CA ALA A 76 5.32 1.60 -10.78
C ALA A 76 6.57 1.92 -11.62
N ARG A 77 7.76 1.56 -11.13
CA ARG A 77 9.01 1.73 -11.88
C ARG A 77 9.04 0.91 -13.17
N ILE A 78 8.60 -0.35 -13.14
CA ILE A 78 8.60 -1.22 -14.32
C ILE A 78 7.62 -0.71 -15.39
N CYS A 79 6.42 -0.30 -14.99
CA CYS A 79 5.33 0.08 -15.87
C CYS A 79 5.48 1.52 -16.37
N THR A 80 5.69 2.50 -15.48
CA THR A 80 5.67 3.93 -15.82
C THR A 80 7.04 4.60 -15.77
N GLY A 81 8.03 3.96 -15.13
CA GLY A 81 9.36 4.54 -14.92
C GLY A 81 9.42 5.50 -13.74
N GLU A 82 8.28 5.71 -13.05
CA GLU A 82 8.21 6.52 -11.85
C GLU A 82 9.05 5.92 -10.72
N LYS A 83 9.66 6.81 -9.94
CA LYS A 83 10.49 6.45 -8.79
C LYS A 83 10.27 7.44 -7.68
N ARG A 84 10.62 7.02 -6.46
CA ARG A 84 10.67 7.92 -5.33
C ARG A 84 11.67 9.05 -5.53
N LYS A 85 11.28 10.25 -5.11
CA LYS A 85 12.18 11.38 -4.97
C LYS A 85 13.08 11.18 -3.74
N PRO A 86 14.29 11.75 -3.71
CA PRO A 86 15.11 11.71 -2.51
C PRO A 86 14.35 12.28 -1.30
N GLY A 87 14.27 11.50 -0.21
CA GLY A 87 13.54 11.87 0.99
C GLY A 87 12.03 11.59 0.97
N GLU A 88 11.46 11.15 -0.16
CA GLU A 88 10.05 10.76 -0.28
C GLU A 88 9.84 9.39 0.38
N SER A 89 8.88 9.32 1.30
CA SER A 89 8.41 8.07 1.88
C SER A 89 7.67 7.22 0.84
N LEU A 90 7.52 5.92 1.10
CA LEU A 90 6.70 5.04 0.25
C LEU A 90 5.25 5.54 0.16
N MET A 91 4.71 6.06 1.26
CA MET A 91 3.34 6.55 1.32
C MET A 91 3.14 7.80 0.45
N GLU A 92 4.01 8.79 0.57
CA GLU A 92 3.95 10.01 -0.26
C GLU A 92 4.07 9.67 -1.74
N PHE A 93 4.89 8.66 -2.08
CA PHE A 93 5.02 8.19 -3.45
C PHE A 93 3.74 7.55 -3.99
N ILE A 94 3.09 6.70 -3.18
CA ILE A 94 1.81 6.06 -3.51
C ILE A 94 0.72 7.09 -3.70
N GLU A 95 0.60 8.07 -2.79
CA GLU A 95 -0.39 9.15 -2.89
C GLU A 95 -0.15 9.99 -4.15
N ARG A 96 1.10 10.36 -4.44
CA ARG A 96 1.46 11.09 -5.65
C ARG A 96 1.13 10.31 -6.91
N PHE A 97 1.42 9.01 -6.93
CA PHE A 97 1.11 8.16 -8.08
C PHE A 97 -0.40 7.97 -8.24
N GLY A 98 -1.12 7.75 -7.13
CA GLY A 98 -2.58 7.60 -7.14
C GLY A 98 -3.33 8.86 -7.53
N ALA A 99 -2.70 10.04 -7.42
CA ALA A 99 -3.23 11.31 -7.90
C ALA A 99 -3.03 11.53 -9.41
N MET A 100 -2.24 10.70 -10.10
CA MET A 100 -2.03 10.82 -11.55
C MET A 100 -3.27 10.40 -12.32
N ASP A 101 -3.62 11.15 -13.36
CA ASP A 101 -4.72 10.76 -14.25
C ASP A 101 -4.30 9.67 -15.27
N GLU A 102 -5.28 9.06 -15.94
CA GLU A 102 -5.06 7.99 -16.93
C GLU A 102 -4.14 8.46 -18.08
N GLY A 103 -4.23 9.72 -18.48
CA GLY A 103 -3.40 10.31 -19.53
C GLY A 103 -1.94 10.47 -19.09
N GLU A 104 -1.71 10.92 -17.87
CA GLU A 104 -0.38 11.04 -17.28
C GLU A 104 0.31 9.68 -17.13
N ILE A 105 -0.43 8.67 -16.66
CA ILE A 105 0.04 7.29 -16.53
C ILE A 105 0.40 6.73 -17.90
N HIS A 106 -0.49 6.83 -18.89
CA HIS A 106 -0.20 6.36 -20.26
C HIS A 106 0.98 7.09 -20.89
N GLY A 107 1.09 8.40 -20.66
CA GLY A 107 2.24 9.19 -21.08
C GLY A 107 3.55 8.71 -20.44
N ALA A 108 3.54 8.41 -19.14
CA ALA A 108 4.69 7.87 -18.42
C ALA A 108 5.08 6.47 -18.92
N MET A 109 4.11 5.58 -19.12
CA MET A 109 4.33 4.27 -19.75
C MET A 109 5.00 4.39 -21.11
N ALA A 110 4.47 5.25 -21.99
CA ALA A 110 5.01 5.46 -23.32
C ALA A 110 6.47 5.95 -23.27
N ARG A 111 6.78 6.92 -22.39
CA ARG A 111 8.17 7.40 -22.17
C ARG A 111 9.09 6.32 -21.62
N ASN A 112 8.57 5.39 -20.81
CA ASN A 112 9.29 4.23 -20.30
C ASN A 112 9.35 3.04 -21.30
N GLY A 113 8.87 3.26 -22.53
CA GLY A 113 8.84 2.26 -23.59
C GLY A 113 7.87 1.10 -23.31
N VAL A 114 6.85 1.32 -22.49
CA VAL A 114 5.77 0.39 -22.16
C VAL A 114 4.51 0.79 -22.92
N ARG A 115 3.81 -0.21 -23.46
CA ARG A 115 2.52 -0.02 -24.13
C ARG A 115 1.49 -0.99 -23.55
N LEU A 116 0.33 -0.45 -23.16
CA LEU A 116 -0.82 -1.25 -22.80
C LEU A 116 -1.46 -1.90 -24.04
N VAL A 117 -1.75 -3.19 -23.95
CA VAL A 117 -2.35 -3.98 -25.02
C VAL A 117 -3.47 -4.87 -24.49
N GLY A 118 -4.63 -4.83 -25.13
CA GLY A 118 -5.78 -5.64 -24.74
C GLY A 118 -7.07 -5.03 -25.27
N ARG A 119 -8.04 -5.86 -25.67
CA ARG A 119 -9.36 -5.38 -26.11
C ARG A 119 -10.13 -4.89 -24.89
N ARG A 120 -10.49 -3.60 -24.83
CA ARG A 120 -11.76 -3.21 -24.19
C ARG A 120 -12.84 -3.95 -24.99
N LYS A 121 -13.46 -4.96 -24.40
CA LYS A 121 -14.74 -5.48 -24.90
C LYS A 121 -15.85 -4.56 -24.43
#